data_AF-A0A951DJ37-F1
#
_entry.id   AF-A0A951DJ37-F1
#
_cell.length_a   1.000
_cell.length_b   1.000
_cell.length_c   1.000
_cell.angle_alpha   90.00
_cell.angle_beta   90.00
_cell.angle_gamma   90.00
#
_symmetry.space_group_name_H-M   'P 1'
#
loop_
_entity.id
_entity.type
_entity.pdbx_description
1 polymer ?
#
loop_
_entity_poly.entity_id
_entity_poly.type
_entity_poly.pdbx_seq_one_letter_code
_entity_poly.pdbx_strand_id
1 'polypeptide(L)'
;MRLFASAAGEVVLPAPHLVLVDRADGGHLIVNPPRPVWERSELTRDELVAWSLLVAAAGRAMLDALPALAGGCLNYWEAGNWSLHDDAEPRGAKSVVESRRVHLHLLGRSRTAADPAWQWGEAPRFPTFHDRLAWAAPHQQLNAHECAAIAQRLERIAREQYGLEGTRCVLA
;
A
#
# COMPACT_ATOMS: atom_id res chain seq x y z
N MET A 1 3.39 -10.47 1.13
CA MET A 1 4.56 -10.74 0.25
C MET A 1 5.32 -9.44 0.05
N ARG A 2 6.65 -9.45 0.14
CA ARG A 2 7.48 -8.26 -0.09
C ARG A 2 7.86 -8.17 -1.57
N LEU A 3 7.78 -6.98 -2.15
CA LEU A 3 8.11 -6.69 -3.54
C LEU A 3 9.48 -6.05 -3.67
N PHE A 4 9.80 -5.14 -2.75
CA PHE A 4 11.02 -4.35 -2.76
C PHE A 4 11.41 -3.93 -1.34
N ALA A 5 12.71 -3.90 -1.05
CA ALA A 5 13.27 -3.37 0.18
C ALA A 5 14.44 -2.44 -0.11
N SER A 6 14.56 -1.38 0.67
CA SER A 6 15.64 -0.39 0.61
C SER A 6 15.85 0.25 1.98
N ALA A 7 16.88 1.10 2.10
CA ALA A 7 17.04 1.97 3.26
C ALA A 7 15.90 2.99 3.43
N ALA A 8 15.07 3.21 2.40
CA ALA A 8 13.89 4.08 2.45
C ALA A 8 12.63 3.39 2.96
N GLY A 9 12.68 2.07 3.19
CA GLY A 9 11.54 1.25 3.59
C GLY A 9 11.24 0.10 2.63
N GLU A 10 10.00 -0.39 2.71
CA GLU A 10 9.58 -1.61 2.02
C GLU A 10 8.26 -1.42 1.29
N VAL A 11 8.14 -2.07 0.12
CA VAL A 11 6.88 -2.18 -0.62
C VAL A 11 6.41 -3.62 -0.54
N VAL A 12 5.18 -3.81 -0.07
CA VAL A 12 4.60 -5.12 0.20
C VAL A 12 3.16 -5.22 -0.31
N LEU A 13 2.69 -6.44 -0.55
CA LEU A 13 1.27 -6.71 -0.64
C LEU A 13 0.62 -6.62 0.76
N PRO A 14 -0.63 -6.14 0.86
CA PRO A 14 -1.43 -6.30 2.07
C PRO A 14 -1.56 -7.77 2.46
N ALA A 15 -1.94 -8.07 3.71
CA ALA A 15 -2.32 -9.44 4.04
C ALA A 15 -3.54 -9.88 3.19
N PRO A 16 -3.66 -11.16 2.79
CA PRO A 16 -4.75 -11.62 1.92
C PRO A 16 -6.15 -11.30 2.47
N HIS A 17 -6.31 -11.32 3.80
CA HIS A 17 -7.59 -11.04 4.48
C HIS A 17 -7.79 -9.55 4.83
N LEU A 18 -6.93 -8.66 4.33
CA LEU A 18 -7.00 -7.20 4.53
C LEU A 18 -6.85 -6.44 3.20
N VAL A 19 -7.20 -7.09 2.08
CA VAL A 19 -7.18 -6.44 0.76
C VAL A 19 -8.34 -5.46 0.68
N LEU A 20 -8.01 -4.18 0.51
CA LEU A 20 -8.98 -3.10 0.43
C LEU A 20 -9.57 -2.91 -0.98
N VAL A 21 -8.79 -3.24 -2.02
CA VAL A 21 -9.14 -3.04 -3.43
C VAL A 21 -8.78 -4.27 -4.21
N ASP A 22 -9.73 -4.80 -4.96
CA ASP A 22 -9.47 -5.91 -5.87
C ASP A 22 -8.45 -5.52 -6.95
N ARG A 23 -7.64 -6.49 -7.38
CA ARG A 23 -6.71 -6.29 -8.48
C ARG A 23 -7.36 -5.81 -9.78
N ALA A 24 -8.59 -6.21 -10.08
CA ALA A 24 -9.34 -5.80 -11.27
C ALA A 24 -9.74 -4.31 -11.22
N ASP A 25 -9.95 -3.76 -10.02
CA ASP A 25 -10.29 -2.35 -9.81
C ASP A 25 -9.05 -1.45 -9.64
N GLY A 26 -7.85 -2.03 -9.78
CA GLY A 26 -6.57 -1.32 -9.77
C GLY A 26 -5.57 -1.82 -8.72
N GLY A 27 -6.00 -2.69 -7.81
CA GLY A 27 -5.14 -3.33 -6.82
C GLY A 27 -4.62 -2.41 -5.72
N HIS A 28 -3.78 -2.99 -4.87
CA HIS A 28 -3.43 -2.41 -3.58
C HIS A 28 -2.02 -2.81 -3.15
N LEU A 29 -1.17 -1.82 -2.85
CA LEU A 29 0.13 -2.00 -2.22
C LEU A 29 0.19 -1.26 -0.87
N ILE A 30 1.10 -1.71 -0.01
CA ILE A 30 1.48 -1.00 1.21
C ILE A 30 2.94 -0.60 1.11
N VAL A 31 3.25 0.65 1.44
CA VAL A 31 4.62 1.16 1.57
C VAL A 31 4.89 1.45 3.04
N ASN A 32 5.78 0.66 3.63
CA ASN A 32 6.22 0.82 5.01
C ASN A 32 7.43 1.76 5.09
N PRO A 33 7.52 2.61 6.13
CA PRO A 33 8.71 3.41 6.40
C PRO A 33 9.93 2.52 6.74
N PRO A 34 11.15 3.09 6.79
CA PRO A 34 12.38 2.33 7.07
C PRO A 34 12.41 1.68 8.46
N ARG A 35 11.61 2.18 9.39
CA ARG A 35 11.42 1.59 10.72
C ARG A 35 9.98 1.82 11.19
N PRO A 36 9.46 0.96 12.09
CA PRO A 36 8.13 1.18 12.65
C PRO A 36 8.07 2.47 13.47
N VAL A 37 7.12 3.32 13.15
CA VAL A 37 6.76 4.53 13.92
C VAL A 37 5.24 4.60 14.04
N TRP A 38 4.75 5.24 15.09
CA TRP A 38 3.30 5.41 15.32
C TRP A 38 2.71 6.59 14.56
N GLU A 39 3.54 7.59 14.24
CA GLU A 39 3.20 8.82 13.51
C GLU A 39 4.36 9.21 12.57
N ARG A 40 4.08 9.88 11.46
CA ARG A 40 5.09 10.23 10.45
C ARG A 40 6.13 11.21 10.97
N SER A 41 5.75 12.12 11.86
CA SER A 41 6.65 13.12 12.44
C SER A 41 7.72 12.52 13.35
N GLU A 42 7.58 11.25 13.72
CA GLU A 42 8.61 10.48 14.42
C GLU A 42 9.79 10.11 13.51
N LEU A 43 9.61 10.19 12.19
CA LEU A 43 10.71 10.01 11.24
C LEU A 43 11.62 11.24 11.25
N THR A 44 12.92 11.00 11.14
CA THR A 44 13.86 12.07 10.82
C THR A 44 13.53 12.67 9.46
N ARG A 45 14.04 13.88 9.19
CA ARG A 45 13.91 14.52 7.88
C ARG A 45 14.31 13.59 6.74
N ASP A 46 15.46 12.93 6.86
CA ASP A 46 16.02 12.11 5.78
C ASP A 46 15.22 10.83 5.59
N GLU A 47 14.75 10.20 6.67
CA GLU A 47 13.83 9.06 6.61
C GLU A 47 12.51 9.43 5.92
N LEU A 48 11.93 10.59 6.29
CA LEU A 48 10.66 11.05 5.71
C LEU A 48 10.80 11.38 4.21
N VAL A 49 11.91 12.04 3.82
CA VAL A 49 12.22 12.33 2.41
C VAL A 49 12.38 11.02 1.65
N ALA A 50 13.24 10.12 2.11
CA ALA A 50 13.51 8.85 1.45
C ALA A 50 12.23 8.00 1.30
N TRP A 51 11.43 7.88 2.36
CA TRP A 51 10.16 7.15 2.33
C TRP A 51 9.16 7.79 1.34
N SER A 52 9.09 9.13 1.27
CA SER A 52 8.23 9.83 0.31
C SER A 52 8.65 9.58 -1.15
N LEU A 53 9.96 9.49 -1.42
CA LEU A 53 10.49 9.12 -2.73
C LEU A 53 10.15 7.65 -3.08
N LEU A 54 10.24 6.74 -2.11
CA LEU A 54 9.85 5.34 -2.29
C LEU A 54 8.35 5.22 -2.60
N VAL A 55 7.51 5.97 -1.89
CA VAL A 55 6.06 6.05 -2.15
C VAL A 55 5.78 6.50 -3.58
N ALA A 56 6.45 7.56 -4.04
CA ALA A 56 6.30 8.07 -5.39
C ALA A 56 6.74 7.04 -6.45
N ALA A 57 7.89 6.38 -6.20
CA ALA A 57 8.40 5.32 -7.07
C ALA A 57 7.43 4.13 -7.17
N ALA A 58 6.88 3.69 -6.03
CA ALA A 58 5.93 2.59 -5.96
C ALA A 58 4.62 2.93 -6.68
N GLY A 59 4.11 4.14 -6.48
CA GLY A 59 2.91 4.60 -7.17
C GLY A 59 3.10 4.66 -8.68
N ARG A 60 4.23 5.22 -9.13
CA ARG A 60 4.55 5.23 -10.56
C ARG A 60 4.73 3.82 -11.14
N ALA A 61 5.33 2.90 -10.39
CA ALA A 61 5.48 1.52 -10.81
C ALA A 61 4.13 0.81 -10.99
N MET A 62 3.15 1.04 -10.10
CA MET A 62 1.80 0.51 -10.28
C MET A 62 1.14 1.03 -11.55
N LEU A 63 1.18 2.35 -11.78
CA LEU A 63 0.57 2.97 -12.96
C LEU A 63 1.18 2.48 -14.28
N ASP A 64 2.48 2.24 -14.29
CA ASP A 64 3.19 1.77 -15.49
C ASP A 64 3.00 0.25 -15.73
N ALA A 65 2.78 -0.54 -14.67
CA ALA A 65 2.79 -2.00 -14.76
C ALA A 65 1.39 -2.65 -14.85
N LEU A 66 0.36 -2.02 -14.26
CA LEU A 66 -0.97 -2.62 -14.13
C LEU A 66 -1.90 -2.21 -15.28
N PRO A 67 -2.36 -3.14 -16.14
CA PRO A 67 -3.31 -2.82 -17.20
C PRO A 67 -4.64 -2.25 -16.68
N ALA A 68 -5.10 -2.69 -15.51
CA ALA A 68 -6.31 -2.18 -14.86
C ALA A 68 -6.25 -0.67 -14.54
N LEU A 69 -5.04 -0.09 -14.50
CA LEU A 69 -4.79 1.33 -14.26
C LEU A 69 -4.52 2.11 -15.56
N ALA A 70 -4.71 1.53 -16.75
CA ALA A 70 -4.62 2.26 -18.00
C ALA A 70 -5.62 3.42 -18.04
N GLY A 71 -5.12 4.66 -18.02
CA GLY A 71 -5.94 5.88 -17.89
C GLY A 71 -6.59 6.05 -16.51
N GLY A 72 -6.20 5.23 -15.53
CA GLY A 72 -6.58 5.33 -14.12
C GLY A 72 -5.64 6.22 -13.32
N CYS A 73 -5.79 6.18 -12.00
CA CYS A 73 -4.94 6.92 -11.07
C CYS A 73 -4.74 6.16 -9.75
N LEU A 74 -4.14 6.80 -8.76
CA LEU A 74 -3.95 6.24 -7.41
C LEU A 74 -4.56 7.15 -6.34
N ASN A 75 -4.98 6.55 -5.23
CA ASN A 75 -5.14 7.25 -3.97
C ASN A 75 -4.07 6.79 -2.97
N TYR A 76 -3.52 7.76 -2.25
CA TYR A 76 -2.56 7.54 -1.19
C TYR A 76 -3.26 7.75 0.14
N TRP A 77 -3.32 6.71 0.95
CA TRP A 77 -4.03 6.76 2.22
C TRP A 77 -3.16 6.23 3.34
N GLU A 78 -2.88 7.05 4.34
CA GLU A 78 -2.29 6.58 5.58
C GLU A 78 -3.40 6.15 6.53
N ALA A 79 -3.37 4.88 6.94
CA ALA A 79 -4.38 4.30 7.82
C ALA A 79 -3.77 3.93 9.18
N GLY A 80 -4.08 2.73 9.69
CA GLY A 80 -3.60 2.23 10.98
C GLY A 80 -4.59 2.35 12.13
N ASN A 81 -5.79 2.90 11.90
CA ASN A 81 -6.79 3.06 12.96
C ASN A 81 -7.37 1.72 13.44
N TRP A 82 -7.39 0.69 12.58
CA TRP A 82 -7.92 -0.61 12.96
C TRP A 82 -7.12 -1.29 14.07
N SER A 83 -5.81 -1.02 14.20
CA SER A 83 -5.05 -1.57 15.33
C SER A 83 -5.41 -0.90 16.66
N LEU A 84 -6.10 0.25 16.65
CA LEU A 84 -6.54 0.98 17.84
C LEU A 84 -7.95 0.59 18.29
N HIS A 85 -8.72 -0.12 17.46
CA HIS A 85 -10.06 -0.56 17.82
C HIS A 85 -10.01 -1.48 19.05
N ASP A 86 -10.93 -1.35 20.00
CA ASP A 86 -10.89 -2.13 21.26
C ASP A 86 -10.95 -3.64 21.00
N ASP A 87 -11.64 -4.09 19.96
CA ASP A 87 -11.69 -5.49 19.53
C ASP A 87 -10.49 -5.97 18.69
N ALA A 88 -9.54 -5.10 18.32
CA ALA A 88 -8.28 -5.53 17.73
C ALA A 88 -7.38 -6.15 18.80
N GLU A 89 -6.59 -7.16 18.46
CA GLU A 89 -5.66 -7.76 19.41
C GLU A 89 -4.44 -6.85 19.64
N PRO A 90 -3.98 -6.70 20.91
CA PRO A 90 -4.59 -7.22 22.14
C PRO A 90 -5.89 -6.46 22.48
N ARG A 91 -6.96 -7.17 22.88
CA ARG A 91 -8.26 -6.55 23.19
C ARG A 91 -8.20 -5.51 24.31
N GLY A 92 -9.07 -4.51 24.21
CA GLY A 92 -9.23 -3.40 25.15
C GLY A 92 -8.61 -2.10 24.64
N ALA A 93 -8.65 -1.08 25.51
CA ALA A 93 -8.11 0.25 25.24
C ALA A 93 -6.60 0.22 24.96
N LYS A 94 -6.16 0.98 23.97
CA LYS A 94 -4.79 0.93 23.44
C LYS A 94 -4.10 2.28 23.48
N SER A 95 -2.81 2.25 23.80
CA SER A 95 -1.92 3.37 23.55
C SER A 95 -1.70 3.53 22.04
N VAL A 96 -1.88 4.76 21.54
CA VAL A 96 -1.64 5.07 20.13
C VAL A 96 -0.18 4.83 19.76
N VAL A 97 0.76 5.19 20.64
CA VAL A 97 2.20 5.03 20.45
C VAL A 97 2.57 3.54 20.32
N GLU A 98 1.96 2.69 21.14
CA GLU A 98 2.30 1.27 21.18
C GLU A 98 1.61 0.46 20.08
N SER A 99 0.42 0.87 19.64
CA SER A 99 -0.45 0.04 18.79
C SER A 99 -0.59 0.53 17.36
N ARG A 100 -0.50 1.85 17.09
CA ARG A 100 -0.58 2.37 15.72
C ARG A 100 0.78 2.22 15.03
N ARG A 101 0.77 1.86 13.75
CA ARG A 101 1.97 1.84 12.91
C ARG A 101 1.70 2.57 11.60
N VAL A 102 2.57 3.50 11.25
CA VAL A 102 2.54 4.22 9.98
C VAL A 102 2.82 3.26 8.83
N HIS A 103 1.97 3.33 7.82
CA HIS A 103 2.14 2.69 6.53
C HIS A 103 1.21 3.40 5.53
N LEU A 104 1.64 3.50 4.28
CA LEU A 104 0.86 4.15 3.25
C LEU A 104 0.25 3.11 2.32
N HIS A 105 -1.07 3.13 2.20
CA HIS A 105 -1.80 2.39 1.18
C HIS A 105 -1.71 3.13 -0.15
N LEU A 106 -1.26 2.43 -1.18
CA LEU A 106 -1.34 2.85 -2.56
C LEU A 106 -2.49 2.06 -3.18
N LEU A 107 -3.58 2.76 -3.45
CA LEU A 107 -4.84 2.18 -3.85
C LEU A 107 -5.13 2.56 -5.30
N GLY A 108 -5.20 1.55 -6.16
CA GLY A 108 -5.54 1.71 -7.56
C GLY A 108 -6.95 2.26 -7.76
N ARG A 109 -7.11 3.14 -8.75
CA ARG A 109 -8.40 3.66 -9.21
C ARG A 109 -8.53 3.39 -10.71
N SER A 110 -9.23 2.32 -11.06
CA SER A 110 -9.58 2.02 -12.43
C SER A 110 -10.76 2.87 -12.93
N ARG A 111 -10.75 3.25 -14.21
CA ARG A 111 -11.91 3.90 -14.86
C ARG A 111 -13.10 2.97 -15.00
N THR A 112 -12.85 1.66 -15.01
CA THR A 112 -13.85 0.61 -15.17
C THR A 112 -14.15 -0.09 -13.84
N ALA A 113 -13.82 0.54 -12.72
CA ALA A 113 -14.04 -0.04 -11.40
C ALA A 113 -15.52 -0.39 -11.22
N ALA A 114 -15.78 -1.64 -10.83
CA ALA A 114 -17.15 -2.16 -10.68
C ALA A 114 -17.67 -2.04 -9.24
N ASP A 115 -16.77 -1.96 -8.27
CA ASP A 115 -17.12 -1.83 -6.85
C ASP A 115 -17.85 -0.49 -6.57
N PRO A 116 -19.08 -0.51 -6.02
CA PRO A 116 -19.80 0.68 -5.59
C PRO A 116 -19.05 1.58 -4.60
N ALA A 117 -18.11 1.02 -3.83
CA ALA A 117 -17.26 1.77 -2.92
C ALA A 117 -16.05 2.42 -3.60
N TRP A 118 -15.75 2.04 -4.85
CA TRP A 118 -14.54 2.43 -5.58
C TRP A 118 -14.79 3.16 -6.90
N GLN A 119 -16.05 3.52 -7.17
CA GLN A 119 -16.51 4.15 -8.41
C GLN A 119 -15.62 5.29 -8.90
N TRP A 120 -15.34 5.32 -10.20
CA TRP A 120 -14.52 6.35 -10.81
C TRP A 120 -15.08 7.76 -10.57
N GLY A 121 -14.22 8.69 -10.15
CA GLY A 121 -14.59 10.08 -9.83
C GLY A 121 -15.06 10.30 -8.40
N GLU A 122 -15.40 9.23 -7.66
CA GLU A 122 -15.87 9.32 -6.28
C GLU A 122 -14.73 9.09 -5.27
N ALA A 123 -14.92 9.60 -4.05
CA ALA A 123 -14.06 9.26 -2.92
C ALA A 123 -14.25 7.78 -2.54
N PRO A 124 -13.17 7.03 -2.23
CA PRO A 124 -13.31 5.65 -1.78
C PRO A 124 -14.08 5.56 -0.46
N ARG A 125 -14.88 4.51 -0.32
CA ARG A 125 -15.51 4.15 0.97
C ARG A 125 -14.78 2.95 1.55
N PHE A 126 -14.43 3.02 2.82
CA PHE A 126 -13.74 1.94 3.52
C PHE A 126 -14.69 1.24 4.50
N PRO A 127 -14.50 -0.07 4.76
CA PRO A 127 -15.35 -0.79 5.70
C PRO A 127 -15.11 -0.32 7.13
N THR A 128 -16.12 -0.57 7.97
CA THR A 128 -15.92 -0.48 9.43
C THR A 128 -14.93 -1.54 9.89
N PHE A 129 -14.43 -1.41 11.13
CA PHE A 129 -13.58 -2.45 11.71
C PHE A 129 -14.25 -3.82 11.70
N HIS A 130 -15.53 -3.90 12.07
CA HIS A 130 -16.25 -5.18 12.15
C HIS A 130 -16.44 -5.84 10.78
N ASP A 131 -16.59 -5.05 9.72
CA ASP A 131 -16.84 -5.54 8.37
C ASP A 131 -15.57 -5.83 7.57
N ARG A 132 -14.39 -5.45 8.07
CA ARG A 132 -13.12 -5.48 7.30
C ARG A 132 -12.77 -6.85 6.69
N LEU A 133 -13.11 -7.94 7.37
CA LEU A 133 -12.82 -9.29 6.89
C LEU A 133 -13.82 -9.72 5.82
N ALA A 134 -15.11 -9.40 6.00
CA ALA A 134 -16.14 -9.65 4.99
C ALA A 134 -15.89 -8.80 3.73
N TRP A 135 -15.43 -7.57 3.91
CA TRP A 135 -15.00 -6.68 2.83
C TRP A 135 -13.85 -7.26 2.01
N ALA A 136 -12.82 -7.78 2.67
CA ALA A 136 -11.64 -8.29 1.97
C ALA A 136 -11.88 -9.67 1.33
N ALA A 137 -12.86 -10.43 1.80
CA ALA A 137 -13.12 -11.80 1.35
C ALA A 137 -13.29 -11.97 -0.18
N PRO A 138 -14.05 -11.11 -0.90
CA PRO A 138 -14.17 -11.23 -2.36
C PRO A 138 -12.94 -10.72 -3.12
N HIS A 139 -12.05 -9.95 -2.47
CA HIS A 139 -10.94 -9.30 -3.14
C HIS A 139 -9.75 -10.23 -3.32
N GLN A 140 -9.12 -10.11 -4.49
CA GLN A 140 -7.87 -10.77 -4.81
C GLN A 140 -6.71 -9.80 -4.71
N GLN A 141 -5.62 -10.28 -4.11
CA GLN A 141 -4.33 -9.60 -4.21
C GLN A 141 -3.84 -9.57 -5.66
N LEU A 142 -2.92 -8.65 -5.95
CA LEU A 142 -2.12 -8.69 -7.16
C LEU A 142 -1.44 -10.06 -7.32
N ASN A 143 -1.46 -10.60 -8.54
CA ASN A 143 -0.87 -11.91 -8.81
C ASN A 143 0.65 -11.84 -8.98
N ALA A 144 1.29 -13.00 -9.13
CA ALA A 144 2.74 -13.10 -9.26
C ALA A 144 3.30 -12.29 -10.45
N HIS A 145 2.62 -12.32 -11.61
CA HIS A 145 3.04 -11.58 -12.80
C HIS A 145 2.97 -10.06 -12.60
N GLU A 146 1.87 -9.56 -12.04
CA GLU A 146 1.70 -8.14 -11.69
C GLU A 146 2.76 -7.71 -10.67
N CYS A 147 3.01 -8.54 -9.66
CA CYS A 147 4.02 -8.31 -8.66
C CYS A 147 5.44 -8.24 -9.24
N ALA A 148 5.79 -9.15 -10.15
CA ALA A 148 7.07 -9.15 -10.85
C ALA A 148 7.25 -7.88 -11.70
N ALA A 149 6.21 -7.50 -12.47
CA ALA A 149 6.23 -6.30 -13.29
C ALA A 149 6.39 -5.02 -12.45
N ILE A 150 5.63 -4.90 -11.36
CA ILE A 150 5.74 -3.78 -10.42
C ILE A 150 7.13 -3.74 -9.80
N ALA A 151 7.65 -4.84 -9.28
CA ALA A 151 8.95 -4.88 -8.63
C ALA A 151 10.08 -4.50 -9.60
N GLN A 152 10.04 -5.00 -10.84
CA GLN A 152 10.99 -4.61 -11.90
C GLN A 152 10.91 -3.11 -12.20
N ARG A 153 9.70 -2.58 -12.35
CA ARG A 153 9.51 -1.16 -12.67
C ARG A 153 9.91 -0.26 -11.51
N LEU A 154 9.58 -0.65 -10.29
CA LEU A 154 9.90 0.04 -9.04
C LEU A 154 11.41 0.14 -8.84
N GLU A 155 12.15 -0.96 -8.91
CA GLU A 155 13.62 -0.96 -8.77
C GLU A 155 14.26 0.05 -9.73
N ARG A 156 13.80 0.03 -11.00
CA ARG A 156 14.30 0.92 -12.04
C ARG A 156 13.99 2.39 -11.72
N ILE A 157 12.75 2.72 -11.35
CA ILE A 157 12.35 4.10 -11.01
C ILE A 157 13.08 4.60 -9.77
N ALA A 158 13.10 3.79 -8.71
CA ALA A 158 13.74 4.11 -7.44
C ALA A 158 15.21 4.49 -7.66
N ARG A 159 15.95 3.68 -8.43
CA ARG A 159 17.35 3.95 -8.76
C ARG A 159 17.53 5.15 -9.70
N GLU A 160 16.84 5.14 -10.84
CA GLU A 160 17.14 6.10 -11.93
C GLU A 160 16.57 7.49 -11.69
N GLN A 161 15.43 7.62 -11.01
CA GLN A 161 14.77 8.92 -10.80
C GLN A 161 15.04 9.49 -9.42
N TYR A 162 15.20 8.64 -8.41
CA TYR A 162 15.28 9.07 -7.02
C TYR A 162 16.58 8.70 -6.31
N GLY A 163 17.50 8.00 -6.98
CA GLY A 163 18.77 7.60 -6.40
C GLY A 163 18.63 6.64 -5.21
N LEU A 164 17.52 5.93 -5.10
CA LEU A 164 17.28 4.95 -4.04
C LEU A 164 17.81 3.58 -4.45
N GLU A 165 18.77 3.07 -3.69
CA GLU A 165 19.24 1.69 -3.82
C GLU A 165 18.35 0.72 -3.05
N GLY A 166 18.06 -0.43 -3.66
CA GLY A 166 17.26 -1.47 -3.02
C GLY A 166 17.21 -2.74 -3.86
N THR A 167 16.56 -3.75 -3.29
CA THR A 167 16.55 -5.12 -3.82
C THR A 167 15.12 -5.57 -4.10
N ARG A 168 14.91 -6.17 -5.27
CA ARG A 168 13.66 -6.88 -5.59
C ARG A 168 13.55 -8.15 -4.76
N CYS A 169 12.36 -8.39 -4.20
CA CYS A 169 12.12 -9.54 -3.30
C CYS A 169 11.18 -10.60 -3.89
N VAL A 170 10.74 -10.43 -5.14
CA VAL A 170 9.94 -11.42 -5.87
C VAL A 170 10.84 -12.34 -6.67
N LEU A 171 10.56 -13.64 -6.60
CA LEU A 171 11.17 -14.63 -7.48
C LEU A 171 10.59 -14.43 -8.89
N ALA A 172 11.46 -14.37 -9.89
CA ALA A 172 11.10 -14.27 -11.30
C ALA A 172 10.40 -15.55 -11.79
#